data_AF-A0A2W5FD97-F1
#
_entry.id   AF-A0A2W5FD97-F1
#
_cell.length_a   1.000
_cell.length_b   1.000
_cell.length_c   1.000
_cell.angle_alpha   90.00
_cell.angle_beta   90.00
_cell.angle_gamma   90.00
#
_symmetry.space_group_name_H-M   'P 1'
#
loop_
_entity.id
_entity.type
_entity.pdbx_description
1 polymer ?
#
loop_
_entity_poly.entity_id
_entity_poly.type
_entity_poly.pdbx_seq_one_letter_code
_entity_poly.pdbx_strand_id
1 'polypeptide(L)'
;MQFLKLALAAAILLSPFASTFAKAQTMDPENTLYLDTTYGRVVIQLLPEKAPKHVARIKELARKGFYDGQIFHRVIEGFMAQTGDPTGTGTGGSDMPDLPAEFNDTNFGRGAVGMARTSDPNSANSQFFICFDDCSFLNRQYTVWGQVTEGMGYVDQIRRGEPPVNPDKIVKMTVAADDKGEAPAEPKAVAQ
;
A
#
# COMPACT_ATOMS: atom_id res chain seq x y z
N MET A 1 14.91 -81.69 9.57
CA MET A 1 15.76 -80.50 9.81
C MET A 1 15.59 -79.55 8.64
N GLN A 2 14.60 -78.66 8.74
CA GLN A 2 14.20 -77.76 7.66
C GLN A 2 14.43 -76.34 8.15
N PHE A 3 15.53 -75.72 7.73
CA PHE A 3 15.81 -74.31 8.04
C PHE A 3 15.27 -73.44 6.91
N LEU A 4 14.13 -72.84 7.21
CA LEU A 4 13.38 -71.87 6.42
C LEU A 4 14.24 -70.61 6.21
N LYS A 5 14.56 -70.28 4.96
CA LYS A 5 15.21 -69.00 4.60
C LYS A 5 14.14 -67.90 4.59
N LEU A 6 14.19 -66.99 5.55
CA LEU A 6 13.40 -65.75 5.52
C LEU A 6 13.97 -64.81 4.45
N ALA A 7 13.17 -64.50 3.44
CA ALA A 7 13.40 -63.38 2.53
C ALA A 7 12.81 -62.11 3.16
N LEU A 8 13.65 -61.11 3.41
CA LEU A 8 13.22 -59.81 3.90
C LEU A 8 12.80 -58.95 2.69
N ALA A 9 11.49 -58.77 2.49
CA ALA A 9 10.96 -57.85 1.50
C ALA A 9 11.04 -56.41 2.05
N ALA A 10 11.90 -55.58 1.46
CA ALA A 10 11.93 -54.14 1.74
C ALA A 10 10.76 -53.46 1.01
N ALA A 11 9.71 -53.08 1.75
CA ALA A 11 8.64 -52.26 1.23
C ALA A 11 9.10 -50.79 1.17
N ILE A 12 9.40 -50.31 -0.03
CA ILE A 12 9.64 -48.88 -0.29
C ILE A 12 8.27 -48.20 -0.26
N LEU A 13 7.94 -47.56 0.86
CA LEU A 13 6.79 -46.67 0.97
C LEU A 13 7.09 -45.38 0.20
N LEU A 14 6.63 -45.29 -1.05
CA LEU A 14 6.49 -43.99 -1.73
C LEU A 14 5.42 -43.18 -1.00
N SER A 15 5.83 -42.31 -0.08
CA SER A 15 4.96 -41.25 0.42
C SER A 15 4.62 -40.30 -0.73
N PRO A 16 3.34 -40.02 -1.01
CA PRO A 16 3.00 -38.93 -1.89
C PRO A 16 3.33 -37.64 -1.14
N PHE A 17 4.39 -36.96 -1.57
CA PHE A 17 4.53 -35.53 -1.29
C PHE A 17 3.31 -34.86 -1.94
N ALA A 18 2.26 -34.67 -1.15
CA ALA A 18 1.14 -33.84 -1.53
C ALA A 18 1.71 -32.44 -1.73
N SER A 19 1.85 -32.03 -2.99
CA SER A 19 2.07 -30.63 -3.34
C SER A 19 0.87 -29.85 -2.86
N THR A 20 0.96 -29.29 -1.65
CA THR A 20 0.11 -28.19 -1.24
C THR A 20 0.51 -27.00 -2.07
N PHE A 21 -0.14 -26.83 -3.23
CA PHE A 21 -0.21 -25.54 -3.87
C PHE A 21 -0.87 -24.60 -2.87
N ALA A 22 -0.06 -23.82 -2.18
CA ALA A 22 -0.53 -22.72 -1.36
C ALA A 22 -1.43 -21.86 -2.27
N LYS A 23 -2.70 -21.79 -1.92
CA LYS A 23 -3.68 -20.95 -2.60
C LYS A 23 -3.24 -19.51 -2.31
N ALA A 24 -2.53 -18.87 -3.24
CA ALA A 24 -2.30 -17.44 -3.19
C ALA A 24 -3.68 -16.80 -3.04
N GLN A 25 -3.94 -16.20 -1.89
CA GLN A 25 -5.21 -15.56 -1.61
C GLN A 25 -5.22 -14.29 -2.45
N THR A 26 -5.86 -14.34 -3.61
CA THR A 26 -6.05 -13.17 -4.47
C THR A 26 -6.80 -12.13 -3.65
N MET A 27 -6.17 -10.99 -3.39
CA MET A 27 -6.79 -9.87 -2.69
C MET A 27 -8.07 -9.47 -3.44
N ASP A 28 -9.11 -9.07 -2.71
CA ASP A 28 -10.34 -8.56 -3.31
C ASP A 28 -10.00 -7.32 -4.16
N PRO A 29 -10.27 -7.33 -5.49
CA PRO A 29 -9.95 -6.21 -6.35
C PRO A 29 -10.64 -4.90 -5.94
N GLU A 30 -11.81 -4.97 -5.31
CA GLU A 30 -12.46 -3.76 -4.77
C GLU A 30 -11.69 -3.18 -3.59
N ASN A 31 -11.00 -4.01 -2.82
CA ASN A 31 -10.19 -3.61 -1.67
C ASN A 31 -8.69 -3.59 -1.97
N THR A 32 -8.32 -3.46 -3.24
CA THR A 32 -6.94 -3.33 -3.69
C THR A 32 -6.80 -2.02 -4.47
N LEU A 33 -5.77 -1.25 -4.16
CA LEU A 33 -5.46 0.02 -4.80
C LEU A 33 -4.09 -0.07 -5.48
N TYR A 34 -4.04 0.26 -6.76
CA TYR A 34 -2.82 0.43 -7.52
C TYR A 34 -2.40 1.90 -7.48
N LEU A 35 -1.17 2.11 -7.01
CA LEU A 35 -0.50 3.40 -6.99
C LEU A 35 0.70 3.32 -7.95
N ASP A 36 0.50 3.80 -9.17
CA ASP A 36 1.55 3.84 -10.18
C ASP A 36 2.41 5.07 -9.93
N THR A 37 3.69 4.86 -9.63
CA THR A 37 4.69 5.91 -9.48
C THR A 37 5.57 5.97 -10.72
N THR A 38 6.48 6.95 -10.78
CA THR A 38 7.50 6.98 -11.85
C THR A 38 8.50 5.82 -11.77
N TYR A 39 8.53 5.04 -10.68
CA TYR A 39 9.44 3.91 -10.50
C TYR A 39 8.75 2.56 -10.73
N GLY A 40 7.42 2.53 -10.70
CA GLY A 40 6.64 1.30 -10.84
C GLY A 40 5.36 1.31 -10.00
N ARG A 41 4.61 0.21 -10.10
CA ARG A 41 3.34 -0.01 -9.40
C ARG A 41 3.57 -0.43 -7.95
N VAL A 42 2.91 0.27 -7.04
CA VAL A 42 2.76 -0.09 -5.63
C VAL A 42 1.34 -0.62 -5.42
N VAL A 43 1.21 -1.76 -4.75
CA VAL A 43 -0.09 -2.38 -4.44
C VAL A 43 -0.41 -2.15 -2.97
N ILE A 44 -1.57 -1.58 -2.70
CA ILE A 44 -2.05 -1.24 -1.35
C ILE A 44 -3.32 -2.04 -1.07
N GLN A 45 -3.31 -2.86 -0.01
CA GLN A 45 -4.52 -3.43 0.60
C GLN A 45 -5.28 -2.33 1.32
N LEU A 46 -6.57 -2.19 1.02
CA LEU A 46 -7.47 -1.28 1.73
C LEU A 46 -8.09 -2.00 2.94
N LEU A 47 -8.32 -1.28 4.04
CA LEU A 47 -8.82 -1.84 5.31
C LEU A 47 -10.21 -1.28 5.66
N PRO A 48 -11.27 -1.60 4.88
CA PRO A 48 -12.62 -1.05 5.09
C PRO A 48 -13.23 -1.42 6.45
N GLU A 49 -12.79 -2.51 7.06
CA GLU A 49 -13.19 -2.94 8.40
C GLU A 49 -12.57 -2.09 9.52
N LYS A 50 -11.47 -1.37 9.23
CA LYS A 50 -10.77 -0.49 10.18
C LYS A 50 -11.12 0.98 9.99
N ALA A 51 -11.23 1.43 8.74
CA ALA A 51 -11.48 2.82 8.39
C ALA A 51 -12.43 2.96 7.18
N PRO A 52 -13.72 2.57 7.33
CA PRO A 52 -14.65 2.49 6.21
C PRO A 52 -14.86 3.83 5.49
N LYS A 53 -14.93 4.96 6.21
CA LYS A 53 -15.14 6.27 5.58
C LYS A 53 -13.89 6.74 4.82
N HIS A 54 -12.70 6.49 5.38
CA HIS A 54 -11.45 6.83 4.71
C HIS A 54 -11.24 5.98 3.46
N VAL A 55 -11.49 4.66 3.54
CA VAL A 55 -11.42 3.78 2.37
C VAL A 55 -12.40 4.22 1.29
N ALA A 56 -13.64 4.53 1.64
CA ALA A 56 -14.62 5.05 0.68
C ALA A 56 -14.15 6.35 0.01
N ARG A 57 -13.60 7.29 0.79
CA ARG A 57 -13.04 8.55 0.28
C ARG A 57 -11.89 8.32 -0.70
N ILE A 58 -10.93 7.47 -0.35
CA ILE A 58 -9.77 7.17 -1.20
C ILE A 58 -10.24 6.57 -2.53
N LYS A 59 -11.17 5.60 -2.49
CA LYS A 59 -11.75 5.00 -3.71
C LYS A 59 -12.47 6.05 -4.57
N GLU A 60 -13.29 6.90 -3.95
CA GLU A 60 -14.03 7.95 -4.67
C GLU A 60 -13.08 8.92 -5.38
N LEU A 61 -12.06 9.42 -4.68
CA LEU A 61 -11.09 10.35 -5.24
C LEU A 61 -10.21 9.68 -6.31
N ALA A 62 -9.80 8.42 -6.12
CA ALA A 62 -9.10 7.65 -7.15
C ALA A 62 -9.94 7.50 -8.43
N ARG A 63 -11.22 7.12 -8.30
CA ARG A 63 -12.15 6.98 -9.44
C ARG A 63 -12.43 8.29 -10.16
N LYS A 64 -12.33 9.43 -9.46
CA LYS A 64 -12.40 10.77 -10.06
C LYS A 64 -11.09 11.21 -10.74
N GLY A 65 -10.02 10.40 -10.68
CA GLY A 65 -8.70 10.77 -11.17
C GLY A 65 -8.02 11.88 -10.37
N PHE A 66 -8.50 12.16 -9.14
CA PHE A 66 -8.06 13.29 -8.34
C PHE A 66 -6.55 13.26 -8.08
N TYR A 67 -6.01 12.07 -7.77
CA TYR A 67 -4.61 11.90 -7.39
C TYR A 67 -3.64 11.87 -8.57
N ASP A 68 -4.14 11.75 -9.80
CA ASP A 68 -3.28 11.59 -10.97
C ASP A 68 -2.44 12.86 -11.19
N GLY A 69 -1.13 12.69 -11.29
CA GLY A 69 -0.17 13.78 -11.44
C GLY A 69 0.21 14.50 -10.15
N GLN A 70 -0.44 14.22 -9.01
CA GLN A 70 -0.11 14.86 -7.74
C GLN A 70 1.26 14.42 -7.23
N ILE A 71 1.95 15.35 -6.56
CA ILE A 71 3.32 15.15 -6.10
C ILE A 71 3.40 14.62 -4.67
N PHE A 72 4.47 13.88 -4.40
CA PHE A 72 4.94 13.63 -3.04
C PHE A 72 5.63 14.89 -2.52
N HIS A 73 4.85 15.79 -1.92
CA HIS A 73 5.29 17.12 -1.51
C HIS A 73 6.08 17.13 -0.20
N ARG A 74 6.04 16.05 0.59
CA ARG A 74 6.77 15.96 1.86
C ARG A 74 7.25 14.54 2.10
N VAL A 75 8.57 14.34 2.09
CA VAL A 75 9.18 13.00 2.12
C VAL A 75 10.38 13.03 3.05
N ILE A 76 10.27 12.33 4.18
CA ILE A 76 11.28 12.33 5.25
C ILE A 76 11.90 10.94 5.36
N GLU A 77 13.23 10.88 5.22
CA GLU A 77 14.00 9.63 5.36
C GLU A 77 13.74 8.98 6.72
N GLY A 78 13.54 7.66 6.72
CA GLY A 78 13.23 6.90 7.93
C GLY A 78 11.85 7.17 8.55
N PHE A 79 11.01 8.01 7.92
CA PHE A 79 9.66 8.28 8.40
C PHE A 79 8.60 7.95 7.35
N MET A 80 8.30 8.87 6.42
CA MET A 80 7.19 8.68 5.49
C MET A 80 7.31 9.47 4.19
N ALA A 81 6.54 9.07 3.19
CA ALA A 81 6.25 9.82 1.98
C ALA A 81 4.79 10.28 1.98
N GLN A 82 4.56 11.59 2.03
CA GLN A 82 3.23 12.23 2.05
C GLN A 82 2.89 12.85 0.69
N THR A 83 1.63 12.68 0.29
CA THR A 83 1.07 13.08 -1.01
C THR A 83 -0.42 13.42 -0.86
N GLY A 84 -1.14 13.62 -1.97
CA GLY A 84 -2.58 13.84 -1.99
C GLY A 84 -3.01 15.29 -1.79
N ASP A 85 -2.08 16.24 -1.94
CA ASP A 85 -2.39 17.68 -2.00
C ASP A 85 -2.40 18.15 -3.47
N PRO A 86 -3.54 18.59 -4.02
CA PRO A 86 -3.63 19.05 -5.41
C PRO A 86 -2.84 20.33 -5.69
N THR A 87 -2.51 21.11 -4.65
CA THR A 87 -1.65 22.30 -4.76
C THR A 87 -0.16 21.98 -4.63
N GLY A 88 0.17 20.81 -4.06
CA GLY A 88 1.55 20.41 -3.75
C GLY A 88 2.22 21.23 -2.63
N THR A 89 1.46 22.04 -1.88
CA THR A 89 2.00 22.94 -0.83
C THR A 89 2.05 22.31 0.56
N GLY A 90 1.35 21.20 0.76
CA GLY A 90 1.08 20.56 2.05
C GLY A 90 -0.18 21.08 2.75
N THR A 91 -0.86 22.10 2.21
CA THR A 91 -2.02 22.76 2.87
C THR A 91 -3.34 22.60 2.12
N GLY A 92 -3.32 22.04 0.91
CA GLY A 92 -4.52 21.84 0.11
C GLY A 92 -5.28 20.55 0.46
N GLY A 93 -6.43 20.38 -0.18
CA GLY A 93 -7.29 19.21 -0.07
C GLY A 93 -8.25 19.14 -1.26
N SER A 94 -9.12 18.14 -1.28
CA SER A 94 -10.20 18.05 -2.24
C SER A 94 -11.33 19.02 -1.88
N ASP A 95 -12.31 19.13 -2.76
CA ASP A 95 -13.55 19.89 -2.54
C ASP A 95 -14.53 19.20 -1.58
N MET A 96 -14.17 18.02 -1.09
CA MET A 96 -15.00 17.23 -0.18
C MET A 96 -14.86 17.71 1.27
N PRO A 97 -15.87 17.50 2.12
CA PRO A 97 -15.77 17.83 3.54
C PRO A 97 -14.72 16.95 4.24
N ASP A 98 -14.24 17.44 5.38
CA ASP A 98 -13.31 16.69 6.22
C ASP A 98 -13.96 15.43 6.81
N LEU A 99 -13.11 14.43 7.07
CA LEU A 99 -13.45 13.15 7.64
C LEU A 99 -13.19 13.16 9.14
N PRO A 100 -14.18 12.74 9.96
CA PRO A 100 -13.93 12.38 11.34
C PRO A 100 -12.90 11.27 11.45
N ALA A 101 -12.05 11.32 12.48
CA ALA A 101 -11.05 10.30 12.74
C ALA A 101 -11.65 8.89 12.86
N GLU A 102 -10.99 7.90 12.26
CA GLU A 102 -11.28 6.47 12.41
C GLU A 102 -10.06 5.76 13.02
N PHE A 103 -9.57 6.29 14.14
CA PHE A 103 -8.42 5.72 14.86
C PHE A 103 -8.67 4.25 15.19
N ASN A 104 -7.69 3.40 14.89
CA ASN A 104 -7.81 1.96 15.03
C ASN A 104 -6.54 1.34 15.64
N ASP A 105 -6.56 0.02 15.79
CA ASP A 105 -5.51 -0.79 16.41
C ASP A 105 -4.45 -1.32 15.42
N THR A 106 -4.51 -0.90 14.16
CA THR A 106 -3.50 -1.27 13.15
C THR A 106 -2.18 -0.58 13.48
N ASN A 107 -1.08 -1.34 13.45
CA ASN A 107 0.24 -0.79 13.71
C ASN A 107 0.75 0.02 12.51
N PHE A 108 1.27 1.22 12.77
CA PHE A 108 2.01 2.04 11.81
C PHE A 108 3.42 1.49 11.58
N GLY A 109 3.52 0.27 11.06
CA GLY A 109 4.79 -0.30 10.61
C GLY A 109 5.15 0.13 9.19
N ARG A 110 6.25 -0.43 8.68
CA ARG A 110 6.66 -0.26 7.28
C ARG A 110 5.52 -0.58 6.30
N GLY A 111 5.26 0.34 5.38
CA GLY A 111 4.20 0.23 4.38
C GLY A 111 2.79 0.53 4.89
N ALA A 112 2.61 0.83 6.18
CA ALA A 112 1.32 1.31 6.67
C ALA A 112 0.96 2.63 5.99
N VAL A 113 -0.30 2.76 5.57
CA VAL A 113 -0.81 3.94 4.87
C VAL A 113 -1.80 4.67 5.76
N GLY A 114 -1.40 5.88 6.17
CA GLY A 114 -2.15 6.74 7.09
C GLY A 114 -2.76 7.94 6.40
N MET A 115 -3.87 8.43 6.93
CA MET A 115 -4.46 9.69 6.48
C MET A 115 -3.80 10.88 7.18
N ALA A 116 -3.35 11.87 6.41
CA ALA A 116 -2.82 13.11 6.98
C ALA A 116 -3.98 13.99 7.49
N ARG A 117 -3.68 14.81 8.50
CA ARG A 117 -4.60 15.76 9.12
C ARG A 117 -3.83 16.92 9.73
N THR A 118 -4.54 18.00 10.03
CA THR A 118 -4.01 19.09 10.87
C THR A 118 -3.99 18.68 12.35
N SER A 119 -3.79 19.63 13.25
CA SER A 119 -3.91 19.40 14.69
C SER A 119 -5.32 18.93 15.09
N ASP A 120 -6.37 19.30 14.34
CA ASP A 120 -7.72 18.78 14.58
C ASP A 120 -7.80 17.30 14.13
N PRO A 121 -8.13 16.35 15.05
CA PRO A 121 -8.33 14.95 14.71
C PRO A 121 -9.29 14.70 13.55
N ASN A 122 -10.29 15.57 13.34
CA ASN A 122 -11.35 15.41 12.35
C ASN A 122 -11.16 16.26 11.08
N SER A 123 -9.91 16.66 10.79
CA SER A 123 -9.54 17.48 9.62
C SER A 123 -8.91 16.70 8.47
N ALA A 124 -9.00 15.36 8.51
CA ALA A 124 -8.53 14.52 7.42
C ALA A 124 -9.33 14.81 6.15
N ASN A 125 -8.68 14.89 4.99
CA ASN A 125 -9.37 15.27 3.75
C ASN A 125 -9.04 14.34 2.56
N SER A 126 -7.86 14.52 1.98
CA SER A 126 -7.38 13.78 0.79
C SER A 126 -5.89 13.44 0.86
N GLN A 127 -5.12 14.18 1.65
CA GLN A 127 -3.70 13.89 1.84
C GLN A 127 -3.48 12.61 2.65
N PHE A 128 -2.54 11.78 2.21
CA PHE A 128 -2.14 10.56 2.91
C PHE A 128 -0.63 10.38 2.89
N PHE A 129 -0.13 9.45 3.70
CA PHE A 129 1.29 9.13 3.76
C PHE A 129 1.53 7.62 3.84
N ILE A 130 2.69 7.19 3.34
CA ILE A 130 3.17 5.80 3.41
C ILE A 130 4.42 5.79 4.29
N CYS A 131 4.42 4.95 5.32
CA CYS A 131 5.55 4.81 6.23
C CYS A 131 6.70 4.01 5.61
N PHE A 132 7.91 4.57 5.64
CA PHE A 132 9.13 3.88 5.18
C PHE A 132 9.57 2.81 6.18
N ASP A 133 9.41 3.05 7.47
CA ASP A 133 9.84 2.14 8.53
C ASP A 133 8.83 2.18 9.68
N ASP A 134 9.25 1.88 10.91
CA ASP A 134 8.41 1.99 12.09
C ASP A 134 7.98 3.44 12.37
N CYS A 135 6.69 3.66 12.22
CA CYS A 135 5.95 4.87 12.56
C CYS A 135 5.06 4.63 13.80
N SER A 136 5.33 3.62 14.63
CA SER A 136 4.46 3.21 15.75
C SER A 136 4.10 4.32 16.73
N PHE A 137 4.90 5.40 16.79
CA PHE A 137 4.56 6.61 17.56
C PHE A 137 3.26 7.29 17.08
N LEU A 138 2.78 7.00 15.87
CA LEU A 138 1.50 7.48 15.33
C LEU A 138 0.30 6.58 15.71
N ASN A 139 0.55 5.41 16.30
CA ASN A 139 -0.50 4.45 16.66
C ASN A 139 -1.58 5.11 17.52
N ARG A 140 -2.85 4.85 17.16
CA ARG A 140 -4.06 5.40 17.81
C ARG A 140 -4.16 6.94 17.77
N GLN A 141 -3.30 7.64 17.03
CA GLN A 141 -3.33 9.10 16.84
C GLN A 141 -3.65 9.51 15.40
N TYR A 142 -3.52 8.58 14.46
CA TYR A 142 -3.83 8.74 13.05
C TYR A 142 -4.64 7.54 12.55
N THR A 143 -5.43 7.75 11.49
CA THR A 143 -6.21 6.69 10.86
C THR A 143 -5.33 5.91 9.88
N VAL A 144 -5.05 4.64 10.18
CA VAL A 144 -4.54 3.70 9.17
C VAL A 144 -5.71 3.23 8.32
N TRP A 145 -5.62 3.37 7.00
CA TRP A 145 -6.67 2.94 6.05
C TRP A 145 -6.18 1.91 5.04
N GLY A 146 -4.87 1.68 4.95
CA GLY A 146 -4.29 0.69 4.04
C GLY A 146 -2.90 0.22 4.45
N GLN A 147 -2.42 -0.79 3.72
CA GLN A 147 -1.09 -1.38 3.89
C GLN A 147 -0.52 -1.71 2.51
N VAL A 148 0.71 -1.26 2.23
CA VAL A 148 1.46 -1.69 1.05
C VAL A 148 1.74 -3.19 1.16
N THR A 149 1.31 -3.95 0.16
CA THR A 149 1.55 -5.41 0.04
C THR A 149 2.59 -5.75 -1.01
N GLU A 150 2.73 -4.92 -2.06
CA GLU A 150 3.75 -5.08 -3.11
C GLU A 150 4.31 -3.72 -3.55
N GLY A 151 5.54 -3.72 -4.06
CA GLY A 151 6.15 -2.52 -4.63
C GLY A 151 6.72 -1.53 -3.60
N MET A 152 6.92 -1.92 -2.33
CA MET A 152 7.52 -1.04 -1.32
C MET A 152 8.90 -0.48 -1.73
N GLY A 153 9.69 -1.26 -2.49
CA GLY A 153 10.96 -0.78 -3.05
C GLY A 153 10.85 0.38 -4.04
N TYR A 154 9.66 0.61 -4.63
CA TYR A 154 9.39 1.80 -5.45
C TYR A 154 9.04 3.02 -4.58
N VAL A 155 8.37 2.80 -3.44
CA VAL A 155 8.15 3.85 -2.44
C VAL A 155 9.49 4.34 -1.91
N ASP A 156 10.41 3.43 -1.58
CA ASP A 156 11.74 3.76 -1.06
C ASP A 156 12.53 4.70 -1.97
N GLN A 157 12.30 4.65 -3.29
CA GLN A 157 12.97 5.48 -4.29
C GLN A 157 12.44 6.92 -4.40
N ILE A 158 11.29 7.23 -3.79
CA ILE A 158 10.69 8.57 -3.84
C ILE A 158 11.64 9.60 -3.25
N ARG A 159 11.96 10.66 -3.99
CA ARG A 159 12.97 11.64 -3.58
C ARG A 159 12.58 12.38 -2.30
N ARG A 160 13.56 12.55 -1.41
CA ARG A 160 13.40 13.18 -0.09
C ARG A 160 13.36 14.70 -0.17
N GLY A 161 12.68 15.33 0.78
CA GLY A 161 12.61 16.78 0.98
C GLY A 161 11.25 17.28 1.48
N GLU A 162 11.22 18.55 1.91
CA GLU A 162 10.03 19.23 2.45
C GLU A 162 9.89 20.67 1.90
N PRO A 163 9.60 20.87 0.60
CA PRO A 163 9.40 19.85 -0.44
C PRO A 163 10.72 19.40 -1.11
N PRO A 164 10.73 18.24 -1.80
CA PRO A 164 11.87 17.85 -2.63
C PRO A 164 12.10 18.85 -3.78
N VAL A 165 13.37 19.08 -4.14
CA VAL A 165 13.76 20.06 -5.20
C VAL A 165 13.09 19.75 -6.53
N ASN A 166 13.05 18.47 -6.91
CA ASN A 166 12.09 18.03 -7.91
C ASN A 166 11.33 16.86 -7.32
N PRO A 167 10.05 17.01 -6.96
CA PRO A 167 9.28 15.94 -6.34
C PRO A 167 8.91 14.87 -7.36
N ASP A 168 8.75 13.63 -6.88
CA ASP A 168 8.13 12.56 -7.65
C ASP A 168 6.61 12.65 -7.53
N LYS A 169 5.91 11.89 -8.38
CA LYS A 169 4.46 12.01 -8.52
C LYS A 169 3.78 10.65 -8.61
N ILE A 170 2.51 10.68 -8.25
CA ILE A 170 1.53 9.67 -8.62
C ILE A 170 1.31 9.81 -10.12
N VAL A 171 1.69 8.79 -10.89
CA VAL A 171 1.38 8.76 -12.32
C VAL A 171 -0.10 8.46 -12.52
N LYS A 172 -0.61 7.45 -11.79
CA LYS A 172 -2.02 7.07 -11.80
C LYS A 172 -2.38 6.39 -10.49
N MET A 173 -3.58 6.62 -9.98
CA MET A 173 -4.12 5.85 -8.85
C MET A 173 -5.44 5.20 -9.24
N THR A 174 -5.56 3.89 -9.06
CA THR A 174 -6.69 3.12 -9.60
C THR A 174 -7.13 2.04 -8.61
N VAL A 175 -8.44 1.92 -8.38
CA VAL A 175 -9.00 0.76 -7.67
C VAL A 175 -8.88 -0.46 -8.58
N ALA A 176 -8.31 -1.56 -8.09
CA ALA A 176 -7.93 -2.68 -8.96
C ALA A 176 -9.12 -3.31 -9.70
N ALA A 177 -10.32 -3.28 -9.12
CA ALA A 177 -11.55 -3.71 -9.79
C ALA A 177 -11.90 -2.89 -11.04
N ASP A 178 -11.43 -1.65 -11.14
CA ASP A 178 -11.66 -0.74 -12.26
C ASP A 178 -10.48 -0.73 -13.27
N ASP A 179 -9.41 -1.49 -13.00
CA ASP A 179 -8.25 -1.55 -13.90
C ASP A 179 -8.60 -2.31 -15.19
N LYS A 180 -8.45 -1.62 -16.33
CA LYS A 180 -8.72 -2.18 -17.67
C LYS A 180 -7.53 -2.95 -18.25
N GLY A 181 -6.49 -3.19 -17.45
CA GLY A 181 -5.26 -3.84 -17.89
C GLY A 181 -4.36 -2.92 -18.70
N GLU A 182 -4.43 -1.62 -18.44
CA GLU A 182 -3.52 -0.64 -19.03
C GLU A 182 -2.14 -0.86 -18.39
N ALA A 183 -1.10 -1.00 -19.21
CA ALA A 183 0.24 -1.28 -18.71
C ALA A 183 0.66 -0.17 -17.72
N PRO A 184 1.26 -0.53 -16.56
CA PRO A 184 1.82 0.46 -15.66
C PRO A 184 2.80 1.37 -16.42
N ALA A 185 2.90 2.63 -16.00
CA ALA A 185 3.89 3.53 -16.58
C ALA A 185 5.29 2.89 -16.54
N GLU A 186 6.03 2.98 -17.66
CA GLU A 186 7.39 2.45 -17.71
C GLU A 186 8.23 3.06 -16.59
N PRO A 187 8.90 2.24 -15.76
CA PRO A 187 9.81 2.73 -14.74
C PRO A 187 10.82 3.68 -15.36
N LYS A 188 11.04 4.84 -14.74
CA LYS A 188 12.21 5.65 -15.07
C LYS A 188 13.44 4.79 -14.83
N ALA A 189 14.32 4.72 -15.84
CA ALA A 189 15.64 4.12 -15.70
C ALA A 189 16.33 4.73 -14.47
N VAL A 190 16.70 3.88 -13.52
CA VAL A 190 17.44 4.30 -12.33
C VAL A 190 18.77 4.86 -12.82
N ALA A 191 18.98 6.17 -12.66
CA ALA A 191 20.30 6.76 -12.87
C ALA A 191 21.22 6.18 -11.79
N GLN A 192 22.21 5.40 -12.24
CA GLN A 192 23.28 4.84 -11.40
C GLN A 192 24.14 5.93 -10.78
#